data_AF-A0A4Y2PTP4-F1
#
_entry.id   AF-A0A4Y2PTP4-F1
#
_cell.length_a   1.000
_cell.length_b   1.000
_cell.length_c   1.000
_cell.angle_alpha   90.00
_cell.angle_beta   90.00
_cell.angle_gamma   90.00
#
_symmetry.space_group_name_H-M   'P 1'
#
loop_
_entity.id
_entity.type
_entity.pdbx_description
1 polymer ?
#
loop_
_entity_poly.entity_id
_entity_poly.type
_entity_poly.pdbx_seq_one_letter_code
_entity_poly.pdbx_strand_id
1 'polypeptide(L)'
;MNSENPQQLFININILSSNLDPMAYPILFPSGWQLNWLCESYQGAQGNPNSVNVTMLQYKAALTALRDEFNPIISAGKLTQQWIVDSNLQVEANNLNFIRTYQQQLRTELYQGLTNHLENAA
;
A
#
# COMPACT_ATOMS: atom_id res chain seq x y z
N MET A 1 -1.49 15.61 9.25
CA MET A 1 -2.60 16.54 8.99
C MET A 1 -2.07 17.62 8.08
N ASN A 2 -2.68 17.83 6.91
CA ASN A 2 -2.26 18.90 6.00
C ASN A 2 -2.54 20.25 6.66
N SER A 3 -1.57 21.17 6.65
CA SER A 3 -1.75 22.54 7.11
C SER A 3 -2.83 23.20 6.26
N GLU A 4 -3.92 23.65 6.89
CA GLU A 4 -5.04 24.29 6.21
C GLU A 4 -4.63 25.69 5.74
N ASN A 5 -4.26 25.79 4.46
CA ASN A 5 -4.23 27.07 3.78
C ASN A 5 -5.67 27.45 3.40
N PRO A 6 -6.24 28.53 3.95
CA PRO A 6 -7.65 28.88 3.75
C PRO A 6 -8.01 29.26 2.29
N GLN A 7 -7.02 29.37 1.40
CA GLN A 7 -7.24 29.62 -0.04
C GLN A 7 -7.26 28.33 -0.88
N GLN A 8 -7.00 27.16 -0.29
CA GLN A 8 -6.87 25.90 -1.01
C GLN A 8 -8.23 25.18 -1.06
N LEU A 9 -8.98 25.39 -2.14
CA LEU A 9 -10.30 24.78 -2.40
C LEU A 9 -10.28 23.24 -2.49
N PHE A 10 -9.11 22.64 -2.72
CA PHE A 10 -8.95 21.20 -2.90
C PHE A 10 -7.88 20.64 -1.96
N ILE A 11 -8.22 19.55 -1.28
CA ILE A 11 -7.29 18.79 -0.45
C ILE A 11 -6.58 17.77 -1.34
N ASN A 12 -5.26 17.88 -1.45
CA ASN A 12 -4.45 16.85 -2.10
C ASN A 12 -4.19 15.71 -1.11
N ILE A 13 -4.62 14.51 -1.47
CA ILE A 13 -4.48 13.31 -0.65
C ILE A 13 -3.36 12.47 -1.23
N ASN A 14 -2.42 12.07 -0.36
CA ASN A 14 -1.34 11.20 -0.74
C ASN A 14 -1.90 9.83 -1.17
N ILE A 15 -1.36 9.27 -2.27
CA ILE A 15 -1.71 7.93 -2.76
C ILE A 15 -1.48 6.81 -1.72
N LEU A 16 -0.59 7.04 -0.76
CA LEU A 16 -0.27 6.12 0.34
C LEU A 16 -1.10 6.38 1.60
N SER A 17 -2.10 7.28 1.54
CA SER A 17 -2.97 7.56 2.67
C SER A 17 -3.90 6.38 2.94
N SER A 18 -4.04 6.01 4.22
CA SER A 18 -5.02 5.00 4.67
C SER A 18 -6.47 5.36 4.37
N ASN A 19 -6.74 6.65 4.14
CA ASN A 19 -8.09 7.16 3.85
C ASN A 19 -8.43 7.09 2.36
N LEU A 20 -7.47 6.76 1.47
CA LEU A 20 -7.70 6.79 0.03
C LEU A 20 -8.78 5.78 -0.40
N ASP A 21 -8.65 4.52 0.03
CA ASP A 21 -9.61 3.47 -0.31
C ASP A 21 -11.04 3.77 0.16
N PRO A 22 -11.31 4.13 1.43
CA PRO A 22 -12.67 4.43 1.88
C PRO A 22 -13.25 5.69 1.23
N MET A 23 -12.41 6.64 0.80
CA MET A 23 -12.88 7.82 0.08
C MET A 23 -13.19 7.54 -1.39
N ALA A 24 -12.40 6.69 -2.06
CA ALA A 24 -12.61 6.31 -3.45
C ALA A 24 -13.72 5.24 -3.61
N TYR A 25 -13.88 4.37 -2.62
CA TYR A 25 -14.80 3.22 -2.64
C TYR A 25 -15.73 3.17 -1.43
N PRO A 26 -16.53 4.22 -1.14
CA PRO A 26 -17.34 4.28 0.07
C PRO A 26 -18.37 3.13 0.19
N ILE A 27 -18.84 2.59 -0.93
CA ILE A 27 -19.75 1.44 -0.96
C ILE A 27 -19.05 0.15 -0.47
N LEU A 28 -17.74 0.00 -0.74
CA LEU A 28 -16.95 -1.14 -0.26
C LEU A 28 -16.54 -0.98 1.21
N PHE A 29 -16.48 0.25 1.70
CA PHE A 29 -16.04 0.61 3.06
C PHE A 29 -17.10 1.45 3.78
N PRO A 30 -18.28 0.90 4.10
CA PRO A 30 -19.39 1.66 4.67
C PRO A 30 -19.09 2.25 6.05
N SER A 31 -18.19 1.63 6.82
CA SER A 31 -17.71 2.15 8.10
C SER A 31 -16.41 2.97 7.97
N GLY A 32 -15.97 3.28 6.76
CA GLY A 32 -14.70 3.92 6.49
C GLY A 32 -13.49 3.04 6.82
N TRP A 33 -12.40 3.67 7.27
CA TRP A 33 -11.19 2.97 7.70
C TRP A 33 -11.44 2.26 9.04
N GLN A 34 -11.58 0.93 8.99
CA GLN A 34 -11.60 0.12 10.21
C GLN A 34 -10.16 -0.10 10.69
N LEU A 35 -9.78 0.61 11.76
CA LEU A 35 -8.55 0.39 12.54
C LEU A 35 -8.46 -1.05 13.10
N ASN A 36 -9.59 -1.76 13.09
CA ASN A 36 -9.83 -3.02 13.77
C ASN A 36 -9.28 -4.24 13.03
N TRP A 37 -8.87 -4.11 11.76
CA TRP A 37 -8.04 -5.14 11.13
C TRP A 37 -6.58 -4.97 11.56
N LEU A 38 -6.36 -5.12 12.86
CA LEU A 38 -5.25 -5.96 13.28
C LEU A 38 -5.43 -7.25 12.46
N CYS A 39 -4.43 -7.59 11.66
CA CYS A 39 -4.30 -8.96 11.22
C CYS A 39 -4.13 -9.75 12.52
N GLU A 40 -5.25 -10.17 13.14
CA GLU A 40 -5.25 -11.14 14.22
C GLU A 40 -4.39 -12.25 13.65
N SER A 41 -3.18 -12.37 14.22
CA SER A 41 -2.14 -13.22 13.70
C SER A 41 -2.79 -14.52 13.31
N TYR A 42 -2.81 -14.81 12.01
CA TYR A 42 -3.36 -16.05 11.46
C TYR A 42 -2.93 -17.17 12.42
N GLN A 43 -3.85 -18.01 12.93
CA GLN A 43 -3.52 -18.96 13.99
C GLN A 43 -2.42 -19.99 13.61
N GLY A 44 -1.97 -19.99 12.34
CA GLY A 44 -0.79 -20.72 11.86
C GLY A 44 0.47 -19.86 11.59
N ALA A 45 0.44 -18.55 11.84
CA ALA A 45 1.61 -17.70 11.81
C ALA A 45 2.45 -18.01 13.06
N GLN A 46 3.37 -18.97 12.93
CA GLN A 46 4.54 -19.10 13.81
C GLN A 46 5.43 -17.86 13.62
N GLY A 47 4.92 -16.70 14.05
CA GLY A 47 5.50 -15.39 13.82
C GLY A 47 5.73 -14.70 15.14
N ASN A 48 6.97 -14.31 15.36
CA ASN A 48 7.46 -13.55 16.52
C ASN A 48 6.43 -12.47 16.97
N PRO A 49 6.04 -12.39 18.26
CA PRO A 49 5.08 -11.41 18.78
C PRO A 49 5.45 -9.93 18.52
N ASN A 50 6.67 -9.67 18.04
CA ASN A 50 7.14 -8.35 17.60
C ASN A 50 6.87 -8.02 16.11
N SER A 51 6.14 -8.87 15.37
CA SER A 51 5.82 -8.65 13.95
C SER A 51 4.61 -7.71 13.78
N VAL A 52 4.70 -6.51 14.36
CA VAL A 52 3.60 -5.51 14.42
C VAL A 52 3.42 -4.75 13.08
N ASN A 53 4.36 -4.89 12.14
CA ASN A 53 4.32 -4.20 10.86
C ASN A 53 3.75 -5.08 9.75
N VAL A 54 2.50 -4.82 9.37
CA VAL A 54 1.86 -5.42 8.19
C VAL A 54 2.25 -4.60 6.95
N THR A 55 2.72 -5.26 5.89
CA THR A 55 3.02 -4.55 4.63
C THR A 55 1.73 -4.17 3.90
N MET A 56 1.78 -3.14 3.05
CA MET A 56 0.61 -2.74 2.26
C MET A 56 0.07 -3.88 1.40
N LEU A 57 0.93 -4.71 0.80
CA LEU A 57 0.51 -5.89 0.05
C LEU A 57 -0.21 -6.92 0.93
N GLN A 58 0.33 -7.21 2.12
CA GLN A 58 -0.31 -8.14 3.06
C GLN A 58 -1.70 -7.63 3.49
N TYR A 59 -1.82 -6.32 3.74
CA TYR A 59 -3.10 -5.69 4.05
C TYR A 59 -4.10 -5.85 2.89
N LYS A 60 -3.72 -5.48 1.67
CA LYS A 60 -4.59 -5.61 0.47
C LYS A 60 -4.97 -7.06 0.17
N ALA A 61 -4.04 -8.00 0.38
CA ALA A 61 -4.33 -9.43 0.23
C ALA A 61 -5.33 -9.92 1.29
N ALA A 62 -5.19 -9.49 2.54
CA ALA A 62 -6.13 -9.84 3.61
C ALA A 62 -7.56 -9.35 3.31
N LEU A 63 -7.71 -8.19 2.67
CA LEU A 63 -9.01 -7.64 2.24
C LEU A 63 -9.73 -8.50 1.18
N THR A 64 -8.99 -9.28 0.41
CA THR A 64 -9.54 -10.14 -0.66
C THR A 64 -9.52 -11.63 -0.30
N ALA A 65 -9.05 -11.96 0.91
CA ALA A 65 -9.05 -13.33 1.38
C ALA A 65 -10.50 -13.87 1.45
N LEU A 66 -10.68 -15.09 0.93
CA LEU A 66 -11.93 -15.83 1.06
C LEU A 66 -12.11 -16.23 2.53
N ARG A 67 -13.27 -15.90 3.09
CA ARG A 67 -13.71 -16.26 4.44
C ARG A 67 -15.14 -16.78 4.33
N ASP A 68 -15.63 -17.47 5.35
CA ASP A 68 -17.02 -17.97 5.39
C ASP A 68 -18.06 -16.84 5.51
N GLU A 69 -17.62 -15.59 5.68
CA GLU A 69 -18.45 -14.40 5.79
C GLU A 69 -18.55 -13.63 4.46
N PHE A 70 -19.63 -12.84 4.32
CA PHE A 70 -19.80 -11.96 3.17
C PHE A 70 -18.70 -10.89 3.12
N ASN A 71 -17.90 -10.92 2.05
CA ASN A 71 -16.88 -9.90 1.79
C ASN A 71 -17.37 -8.95 0.68
N PRO A 72 -17.60 -7.65 0.99
CA PRO A 72 -18.13 -6.68 0.03
C PRO A 72 -17.15 -6.39 -1.11
N ILE A 73 -15.85 -6.46 -0.87
CA ILE A 73 -14.82 -6.14 -1.87
C ILE A 73 -14.86 -7.16 -2.99
N ILE A 74 -14.91 -8.46 -2.70
CA ILE A 74 -14.93 -9.51 -3.72
C ILE A 74 -16.31 -9.70 -4.38
N SER A 75 -17.38 -9.25 -3.71
CA SER A 75 -18.76 -9.43 -4.18
C SER A 75 -19.25 -8.32 -5.11
N ALA A 76 -18.48 -7.24 -5.29
CA ALA A 76 -18.90 -6.05 -6.03
C ALA A 76 -18.69 -6.11 -7.57
N GLY A 77 -18.21 -7.24 -8.11
CA GLY A 77 -18.12 -7.48 -9.55
C GLY A 77 -17.12 -6.56 -10.26
N LYS A 78 -17.60 -5.67 -11.14
CA LYS A 78 -16.71 -4.73 -11.87
C LYS A 78 -15.96 -3.79 -10.94
N LEU A 79 -16.60 -3.39 -9.83
CA LEU A 79 -15.97 -2.51 -8.85
C LEU A 79 -14.80 -3.22 -8.15
N THR A 80 -14.90 -4.53 -7.93
CA THR A 80 -13.80 -5.36 -7.43
C THR A 80 -12.60 -5.31 -8.37
N GLN A 81 -12.81 -5.44 -9.68
CA GLN A 81 -11.73 -5.43 -10.66
C GLN A 81 -10.99 -4.08 -10.63
N GLN A 82 -11.72 -2.97 -10.60
CA GLN A 82 -11.14 -1.63 -10.48
C GLN A 82 -10.33 -1.50 -9.18
N TRP A 83 -10.91 -1.92 -8.05
CA TRP A 83 -10.24 -1.85 -6.76
C TRP A 83 -8.96 -2.68 -6.71
N ILE A 84 -8.93 -3.87 -7.34
CA ILE A 84 -7.73 -4.72 -7.42
C ILE A 84 -6.63 -4.00 -8.20
N VAL A 85 -6.94 -3.41 -9.35
CA VAL A 85 -5.98 -2.67 -10.17
C VAL A 85 -5.41 -1.48 -9.38
N ASP A 86 -6.29 -0.68 -8.78
CA ASP A 86 -5.88 0.49 -7.99
C ASP A 86 -5.06 0.10 -6.76
N SER A 87 -5.40 -1.02 -6.12
CA SER A 87 -4.64 -1.53 -4.96
C SER A 87 -3.24 -1.99 -5.34
N ASN A 88 -3.06 -2.62 -6.50
CA ASN A 88 -1.72 -2.95 -7.00
C ASN A 88 -0.92 -1.69 -7.31
N LEU A 89 -1.54 -0.67 -7.91
CA LEU A 89 -0.88 0.62 -8.17
C LEU A 89 -0.42 1.29 -6.86
N GLN A 90 -1.22 1.23 -5.79
CA GLN A 90 -0.83 1.73 -4.47
C GLN A 90 0.36 0.95 -3.89
N VAL A 91 0.35 -0.38 -3.99
CA VAL A 91 1.45 -1.24 -3.52
C VAL A 91 2.75 -0.91 -4.26
N GLU A 92 2.70 -0.78 -5.59
CA GLU A 92 3.87 -0.40 -6.39
C GLU A 92 4.34 1.02 -6.07
N ALA A 93 3.41 1.98 -5.90
CA ALA A 93 3.76 3.33 -5.46
C ALA A 93 4.46 3.33 -4.09
N ASN A 94 4.03 2.47 -3.16
CA ASN A 94 4.67 2.30 -1.86
C ASN A 94 6.10 1.75 -2.01
N ASN A 95 6.30 0.73 -2.86
CA ASN A 95 7.61 0.14 -3.13
C ASN A 95 8.56 1.16 -3.77
N LEU A 96 8.10 1.91 -4.77
CA LEU A 96 8.88 2.98 -5.39
C LEU A 96 9.20 4.10 -4.41
N ASN A 97 8.27 4.45 -3.52
CA ASN A 97 8.52 5.44 -2.47
C ASN A 97 9.59 4.96 -1.49
N PHE A 98 9.58 3.68 -1.12
CA PHE A 98 10.63 3.07 -0.30
C PHE A 98 12.00 3.17 -0.99
N ILE A 99 12.10 2.74 -2.25
CA ILE A 99 13.36 2.82 -3.02
C ILE A 99 13.86 4.27 -3.08
N ARG A 100 12.98 5.21 -3.43
CA ARG A 100 13.32 6.64 -3.48
C ARG A 100 13.81 7.18 -2.13
N THR A 101 13.17 6.80 -1.03
CA THR A 101 13.50 7.30 0.31
C THR A 101 14.81 6.73 0.84
N TYR A 102 15.07 5.43 0.58
CA TYR A 102 16.23 4.72 1.10
C TYR A 102 17.35 4.56 0.06
N GLN A 103 17.28 5.28 -1.05
CA GLN A 103 18.20 5.20 -2.19
C GLN A 103 19.68 5.32 -1.78
N GLN A 104 20.01 6.24 -0.86
CA GLN A 104 21.37 6.45 -0.36
C GLN A 104 21.89 5.23 0.44
N GLN A 105 21.00 4.58 1.21
CA GLN A 105 21.35 3.39 1.99
C GLN A 105 21.47 2.15 1.11
N LEU A 106 20.69 2.09 0.02
CA LEU A 106 20.73 1.04 -0.99
C LEU A 106 21.96 1.11 -1.91
N ARG A 107 22.86 2.09 -1.71
CA ARG A 107 24.13 2.28 -2.44
C ARG A 107 23.96 2.30 -3.96
N THR A 108 22.98 3.03 -4.48
CA THR A 108 22.82 3.16 -5.94
C THR A 108 24.03 3.78 -6.65
N GLU A 109 24.82 4.58 -5.93
CA GLU A 109 26.10 5.12 -6.40
C GLU A 109 27.12 4.03 -6.76
N LEU A 110 27.11 2.89 -6.04
CA LEU A 110 28.01 1.77 -6.31
C LEU A 110 27.64 1.07 -7.63
N TYR A 111 26.35 0.91 -7.90
CA TYR A 111 25.87 0.35 -9.17
C TYR A 111 26.18 1.28 -10.34
N GLN A 112 26.11 2.61 -10.14
CA GLN A 112 26.49 3.57 -11.16
C GLN A 112 28.00 3.54 -11.45
N GLY A 113 28.83 3.44 -10.40
CA GLY A 113 30.28 3.25 -10.55
C GLY A 113 30.65 1.97 -11.31
N LEU A 114 29.96 0.86 -11.02
CA LEU A 114 30.14 -0.41 -11.74
C LEU A 114 29.74 -0.28 -13.23
N THR A 115 28.60 0.36 -13.50
CA THR A 115 28.11 0.57 -14.87
C THR A 115 29.09 1.40 -15.68
N ASN A 116 29.59 2.50 -15.11
CA ASN A 116 30.59 3.36 -15.76
C ASN A 116 31.92 2.62 -16.02
N HIS A 117 32.32 1.69 -15.14
CA HIS A 117 33.51 0.88 -15.35
C HIS A 117 33.31 -0.11 -16.51
N LEU A 118 32.13 -0.73 -16.62
CA LEU A 118 31.81 -1.65 -17.71
C LEU A 118 31.77 -0.93 -19.07
N GLU A 119 31.23 0.29 -19.14
CA GLU A 119 31.22 1.09 -20.37
C GLU A 119 32.62 1.55 -20.81
N ASN A 120 33.50 1.88 -19.87
CA ASN A 120 34.87 2.31 -20.19
C ASN A 120 35.83 1.13 -20.49
N ALA A 121 35.44 -0.10 -20.15
CA ALA A 121 36.25 -1.30 -20.39
C ALA A 121 35.91 -2.00 -21.72
N ALA A 122 34.88 -1.54 -22.44
CA ALA A 122 34.49 -1.97 -23.78
C ALA A 122 35.11 -1.07 -24.85
#